data_AF-A0A961F3E2-F1
#
_entry.id   AF-A0A961F3E2-F1
#
_cell.length_a   1.000
_cell.length_b   1.000
_cell.length_c   1.000
_cell.angle_alpha   90.00
_cell.angle_beta   90.00
_cell.angle_gamma   90.00
#
_symmetry.space_group_name_H-M   'P 1'
#
loop_
_entity.id
_entity.type
_entity.pdbx_description
1 polymer ?
#
loop_
_entity_poly.entity_id
_entity_poly.type
_entity_poly.pdbx_seq_one_letter_code
_entity_poly.pdbx_strand_id
1 'polypeptide(L)'
;MTDPAENLLGKQFIRVGRIPAAAVGTDPAYLRSFLGRTTATGPLAPLFGNKPVVPGAQFFTTVIGAVVERALAETPMTREQFLAANGYRFMASEPGAPLKRYNPATAPCETLNCLKASPLLGIWAAGPYLHNGSVPTVYELLSPPSERRAVFWTGGRKLDAERLGFVSDEAPGLFRFDTALPGNGNGGHVFPPTGYSHEERMAVIEYLKDPNRFAPEPHR
;
A
#
# COMPACT_ATOMS: atom_id res chain seq x y z
N MET A 1 -7.36 15.26 -0.48
CA MET A 1 -8.26 14.58 -1.45
C MET A 1 -7.82 14.92 -2.88
N THR A 2 -8.30 14.23 -3.90
CA THR A 2 -8.18 14.64 -5.31
C THR A 2 -9.12 15.80 -5.61
N ASP A 3 -8.81 16.57 -6.63
CA ASP A 3 -9.74 17.59 -7.16
C ASP A 3 -10.91 16.87 -7.87
N PRO A 4 -12.19 17.17 -7.56
CA PRO A 4 -13.33 16.63 -8.29
C PRO A 4 -13.23 16.81 -9.81
N ALA A 5 -12.67 17.93 -10.28
CA ALA A 5 -12.56 18.26 -11.69
C ALA A 5 -11.58 17.35 -12.45
N GLU A 6 -10.65 16.68 -11.75
CA GLU A 6 -9.77 15.67 -12.34
C GLU A 6 -10.54 14.38 -12.67
N ASN A 7 -11.74 14.16 -12.10
CA ASN A 7 -12.53 12.95 -12.23
C ASN A 7 -13.73 13.13 -13.16
N LEU A 8 -14.01 12.11 -13.98
CA LEU A 8 -15.12 12.12 -14.92
C LEU A 8 -16.49 12.41 -14.28
N LEU A 9 -16.71 11.96 -13.04
CA LEU A 9 -17.99 12.08 -12.33
C LEU A 9 -17.96 13.08 -11.17
N GLY A 10 -16.94 13.95 -11.09
CA GLY A 10 -16.83 14.91 -10.00
C GLY A 10 -16.63 14.25 -8.63
N LYS A 11 -16.15 13.01 -8.57
CA LYS A 11 -15.91 12.30 -7.31
C LYS A 11 -14.54 12.69 -6.72
N GLN A 12 -14.47 12.76 -5.40
CA GLN A 12 -13.22 12.95 -4.67
C GLN A 12 -12.70 11.64 -4.09
N PHE A 13 -11.39 11.46 -4.14
CA PHE A 13 -10.71 10.30 -3.58
C PHE A 13 -9.61 10.72 -2.62
N ILE A 14 -9.25 9.84 -1.69
CA ILE A 14 -8.03 10.02 -0.90
C ILE A 14 -6.84 9.94 -1.85
N ARG A 15 -6.02 11.00 -1.88
CA ARG A 15 -4.79 11.01 -2.66
C ARG A 15 -3.78 10.11 -1.96
N VAL A 16 -3.39 9.02 -2.62
CA VAL A 16 -2.42 8.06 -2.11
C VAL A 16 -1.12 8.23 -2.89
N GLY A 17 -0.08 8.68 -2.20
CA GLY A 17 1.25 8.85 -2.77
C GLY A 17 1.99 7.52 -2.93
N ARG A 18 2.89 7.48 -3.91
CA ARG A 18 3.88 6.41 -4.07
C ARG A 18 5.27 7.03 -3.89
N ILE A 19 6.14 6.32 -3.19
CA ILE A 19 7.51 6.76 -2.90
C ILE A 19 8.47 5.69 -3.42
N PRO A 20 9.56 6.05 -4.13
CA PRO A 20 10.57 5.09 -4.54
C PRO A 20 11.04 4.25 -3.35
N ALA A 21 11.03 2.92 -3.49
CA ALA A 21 11.31 2.04 -2.36
C ALA A 21 12.74 2.24 -1.81
N ALA A 22 13.68 2.60 -2.68
CA ALA A 22 15.04 2.96 -2.27
C ALA A 22 15.08 4.20 -1.36
N ALA A 23 14.21 5.19 -1.60
CA ALA A 23 14.09 6.37 -0.74
C ALA A 23 13.40 6.04 0.60
N VAL A 24 12.42 5.12 0.60
CA VAL A 24 11.79 4.64 1.84
C VAL A 24 12.77 3.81 2.66
N GLY A 25 13.59 2.96 2.03
CA GLY A 25 14.67 2.21 2.69
C GLY A 25 14.22 1.04 3.57
N THR A 26 12.93 0.65 3.52
CA THR A 26 12.42 -0.54 4.24
C THR A 26 12.88 -1.84 3.58
N ASP A 27 12.62 -2.98 4.22
CA ASP A 27 13.06 -4.30 3.70
C ASP A 27 12.75 -4.47 2.19
N PRO A 28 13.77 -4.69 1.35
CA PRO A 28 13.60 -4.79 -0.10
C PRO A 28 13.19 -6.18 -0.60
N ALA A 29 13.14 -7.21 0.26
CA ALA A 29 12.96 -8.60 -0.15
C ALA A 29 11.64 -8.82 -0.90
N TYR A 30 10.54 -8.19 -0.46
CA TYR A 30 9.25 -8.26 -1.14
C TYR A 30 9.35 -7.78 -2.59
N LEU A 31 9.97 -6.61 -2.83
CA LEU A 31 10.12 -6.05 -4.17
C LEU A 31 11.11 -6.85 -5.01
N ARG A 32 12.24 -7.27 -4.44
CA ARG A 32 13.21 -8.10 -5.17
C ARG A 32 12.62 -9.44 -5.58
N SER A 33 11.85 -10.08 -4.71
CA SER A 33 11.17 -11.34 -5.03
C SER A 33 10.19 -11.14 -6.20
N PHE A 34 9.38 -10.09 -6.16
CA PHE A 34 8.38 -9.85 -7.19
C PHE A 34 8.99 -9.40 -8.53
N LEU A 35 9.98 -8.50 -8.50
CA LEU A 35 10.58 -7.92 -9.70
C LEU A 35 11.69 -8.79 -10.32
N GLY A 36 12.40 -9.55 -9.49
CA GLY A 36 13.53 -10.39 -9.92
C GLY A 36 13.13 -11.77 -10.43
N ARG A 37 11.91 -12.24 -10.16
CA ARG A 37 11.46 -13.56 -10.61
C ARG A 37 11.16 -13.57 -12.11
N THR A 38 11.38 -14.71 -12.75
CA THR A 38 10.90 -15.02 -14.10
C THR A 38 9.75 -16.01 -14.04
N THR A 39 9.01 -16.18 -15.14
CA THR A 39 7.88 -17.10 -15.22
C THR A 39 7.81 -17.72 -16.60
N ALA A 40 7.66 -19.05 -16.63
CA ALA A 40 7.40 -19.78 -17.86
C ALA A 40 5.99 -19.44 -18.37
N THR A 41 5.88 -19.09 -19.66
CA THR A 41 4.61 -18.64 -20.24
C THR A 41 3.66 -19.80 -20.57
N GLY A 42 4.21 -20.97 -20.88
CA GLY A 42 3.45 -22.18 -21.16
C GLY A 42 2.39 -21.96 -22.26
N PRO A 43 1.15 -22.44 -22.07
CA PRO A 43 0.06 -22.23 -23.02
C PRO A 43 -0.28 -20.76 -23.30
N LEU A 44 0.14 -19.84 -22.42
CA LEU A 44 -0.11 -18.40 -22.57
C LEU A 44 0.98 -17.68 -23.38
N ALA A 45 1.98 -18.39 -23.91
CA ALA A 45 3.06 -17.84 -24.73
C ALA A 45 2.58 -16.86 -25.85
N PRO A 46 1.44 -17.08 -26.53
CA PRO A 46 0.93 -16.13 -27.53
C PRO A 46 0.70 -14.71 -26.98
N LEU A 47 0.34 -14.55 -25.70
CA LEU A 47 0.16 -13.24 -25.05
C LEU A 47 1.49 -12.50 -24.84
N PHE A 48 2.62 -13.19 -25.00
CA PHE A 48 3.96 -12.70 -24.71
C PHE A 48 4.89 -12.73 -25.92
N GLY A 49 4.33 -12.72 -27.14
CA GLY A 49 5.11 -12.82 -28.38
C GLY A 49 5.83 -14.16 -28.50
N ASN A 50 5.20 -15.24 -28.03
CA ASN A 50 5.72 -16.62 -28.03
C ASN A 50 7.04 -16.83 -27.27
N LYS A 51 7.42 -15.90 -26.38
CA LYS A 51 8.58 -16.08 -25.49
C LYS A 51 8.28 -17.18 -24.46
N PRO A 52 9.15 -18.19 -24.27
CA PRO A 52 8.90 -19.29 -23.33
C PRO A 52 9.04 -18.87 -21.86
N VAL A 53 9.79 -17.81 -21.58
CA VAL A 53 10.01 -17.25 -20.24
C VAL A 53 9.99 -15.72 -20.34
N VAL A 54 9.34 -15.07 -19.38
CA VAL A 54 9.28 -13.60 -19.26
C VAL A 54 9.48 -13.15 -17.81
N PRO A 55 9.77 -11.87 -17.53
CA PRO A 55 9.74 -11.33 -16.18
C PRO A 55 8.38 -11.60 -15.49
N GLY A 56 8.40 -12.05 -14.24
CA GLY A 56 7.18 -12.46 -13.54
C GLY A 56 6.20 -11.32 -13.29
N ALA A 57 6.69 -10.10 -13.08
CA ALA A 57 5.85 -8.91 -13.00
C ALA A 57 5.10 -8.64 -14.31
N GLN A 58 5.77 -8.80 -15.46
CA GLN A 58 5.13 -8.69 -16.78
C GLN A 58 4.09 -9.79 -16.97
N PHE A 59 4.43 -11.03 -16.64
CA PHE A 59 3.47 -12.14 -16.72
C PHE A 59 2.20 -11.85 -15.91
N PHE A 60 2.38 -11.45 -14.64
CA PHE A 60 1.28 -11.14 -13.74
C PHE A 60 0.38 -10.01 -14.27
N THR A 61 0.96 -8.88 -14.66
CA THR A 61 0.15 -7.73 -15.10
C THR A 61 -0.57 -8.00 -16.42
N THR A 62 0.07 -8.69 -17.37
CA THR A 62 -0.57 -9.06 -18.65
C THR A 62 -1.72 -10.03 -18.45
N VAL A 63 -1.54 -11.11 -17.66
CA VAL A 63 -2.59 -12.12 -17.45
C VAL A 63 -3.76 -11.53 -16.69
N ILE A 64 -3.52 -10.81 -15.60
CA ILE A 64 -4.61 -10.16 -14.82
C ILE A 64 -5.35 -9.16 -15.70
N GLY A 65 -4.64 -8.36 -16.50
CA GLY A 65 -5.25 -7.44 -17.45
C GLY A 65 -6.20 -8.15 -18.43
N ALA A 66 -5.71 -9.19 -19.10
CA ALA A 66 -6.50 -9.96 -20.07
C ALA A 66 -7.73 -10.64 -19.43
N VAL A 67 -7.59 -11.20 -18.22
CA VAL A 67 -8.72 -11.82 -17.49
C VAL A 67 -9.78 -10.78 -17.14
N VAL A 68 -9.37 -9.63 -16.59
CA VAL A 68 -10.30 -8.56 -16.21
C VAL A 68 -10.99 -7.97 -17.45
N GLU A 69 -10.24 -7.71 -18.52
CA GLU A 69 -10.80 -7.21 -19.77
C GLU A 69 -11.83 -8.16 -20.38
N ARG A 70 -11.50 -9.46 -20.43
CA ARG A 70 -12.43 -10.48 -20.91
C ARG A 70 -13.69 -10.55 -20.04
N ALA A 71 -13.54 -10.60 -18.72
CA ALA A 71 -14.68 -10.67 -17.80
C ALA A 71 -15.61 -9.45 -17.96
N LEU A 72 -15.04 -8.25 -18.12
CA LEU A 72 -15.81 -7.03 -18.37
C LEU A 72 -16.51 -7.05 -19.74
N ALA A 73 -15.88 -7.60 -20.78
CA ALA A 73 -16.45 -7.66 -22.13
C ALA A 73 -17.60 -8.69 -22.25
N GLU A 74 -17.51 -9.80 -21.52
CA GLU A 74 -18.51 -10.88 -21.55
C GLU A 74 -19.72 -10.58 -20.63
N THR A 75 -19.64 -9.57 -19.76
CA THR A 75 -20.72 -9.22 -18.84
C THR A 75 -21.54 -8.05 -19.40
N PRO A 76 -22.83 -8.24 -19.74
CA PRO A 76 -23.71 -7.14 -20.11
C PRO A 76 -23.84 -6.16 -18.95
N MET A 77 -23.41 -4.91 -19.14
CA MET A 77 -23.50 -3.86 -18.13
C MET A 77 -23.96 -2.56 -18.78
N THR A 78 -24.75 -1.76 -18.05
CA THR A 78 -24.96 -0.36 -18.39
C THR A 78 -23.67 0.44 -18.19
N ARG A 79 -23.58 1.63 -18.81
CA ARG A 79 -22.45 2.55 -18.59
C ARG A 79 -22.23 2.83 -17.11
N GLU A 80 -23.30 3.02 -16.36
CA GLU A 80 -23.23 3.31 -14.92
C GLU A 80 -22.68 2.13 -14.13
N GLN A 81 -23.15 0.91 -14.40
CA GLN A 81 -22.64 -0.31 -13.78
C GLN A 81 -21.15 -0.51 -14.08
N PHE A 82 -20.73 -0.25 -15.32
CA PHE A 82 -19.33 -0.32 -15.71
C PHE A 82 -18.45 0.69 -14.94
N LEU A 83 -18.92 1.93 -14.81
CA LEU A 83 -18.20 2.97 -14.06
C LEU A 83 -18.10 2.61 -12.56
N ALA A 84 -19.18 2.07 -11.98
CA ALA A 84 -19.22 1.61 -10.60
C ALA A 84 -18.29 0.40 -10.35
N ALA A 85 -18.28 -0.59 -11.26
CA ALA A 85 -17.39 -1.76 -11.18
C ALA A 85 -15.90 -1.38 -11.19
N ASN A 86 -15.56 -0.26 -11.83
CA ASN A 86 -14.20 0.30 -11.84
C ASN A 86 -13.94 1.29 -10.68
N GLY A 87 -14.87 1.41 -9.73
CA GLY A 87 -14.77 2.32 -8.58
C GLY A 87 -14.72 3.80 -8.97
N TYR A 88 -15.28 4.17 -10.12
CA TYR A 88 -15.31 5.53 -10.66
C TYR A 88 -13.94 6.17 -10.91
N ARG A 89 -12.87 5.38 -11.06
CA ARG A 89 -11.48 5.87 -11.21
C ARG A 89 -11.10 6.24 -12.64
N PHE A 90 -11.90 7.11 -13.25
CA PHE A 90 -11.66 7.66 -14.59
C PHE A 90 -11.35 9.15 -14.50
N MET A 91 -10.36 9.57 -15.28
CA MET A 91 -10.00 10.97 -15.43
C MET A 91 -11.11 11.70 -16.20
N ALA A 92 -11.21 13.01 -16.00
CA ALA A 92 -12.03 13.86 -16.84
C ALA A 92 -11.66 13.68 -18.32
N SER A 93 -12.70 13.65 -19.17
CA SER A 93 -12.59 13.48 -20.61
C SER A 93 -13.75 14.18 -21.30
N GLU A 94 -13.51 14.69 -22.51
CA GLU A 94 -14.56 15.31 -23.32
C GLU A 94 -15.73 14.35 -23.61
N PRO A 95 -16.97 14.86 -23.79
CA PRO A 95 -18.11 14.04 -24.19
C PRO A 95 -17.81 13.24 -25.47
N GLY A 96 -18.03 11.93 -25.42
CA GLY A 96 -17.78 11.01 -26.55
C GLY A 96 -16.32 10.55 -26.70
N ALA A 97 -15.37 11.11 -25.94
CA ALA A 97 -13.99 10.61 -25.92
C ALA A 97 -13.89 9.25 -25.22
N PRO A 98 -12.88 8.41 -25.58
CA PRO A 98 -12.60 7.18 -24.86
C PRO A 98 -12.34 7.43 -23.36
N LEU A 99 -12.81 6.52 -22.51
CA LEU A 99 -12.59 6.60 -21.07
C LEU A 99 -11.09 6.53 -20.75
N LYS A 100 -10.58 7.57 -20.10
CA LYS A 100 -9.19 7.60 -19.62
C LYS A 100 -9.13 7.08 -18.17
N ARG A 101 -8.55 5.90 -17.96
CA ARG A 101 -8.32 5.36 -16.61
C ARG A 101 -7.28 6.19 -15.86
N TYR A 102 -7.42 6.31 -14.54
CA TYR A 102 -6.37 6.84 -13.69
C TYR A 102 -5.11 5.97 -13.81
N ASN A 103 -3.95 6.59 -14.03
CA ASN A 103 -2.67 5.91 -14.07
C ASN A 103 -1.80 6.35 -12.87
N PRO A 104 -1.53 5.45 -11.90
CA PRO A 104 -0.66 5.76 -10.76
C PRO A 104 0.84 5.70 -11.09
N ALA A 105 1.22 5.37 -12.32
CA ALA A 105 2.61 5.31 -12.77
C ALA A 105 3.07 6.69 -13.29
N THR A 106 3.33 7.60 -12.35
CA THR A 106 3.86 8.95 -12.61
C THR A 106 5.20 9.12 -11.93
N ALA A 107 6.08 9.96 -12.48
CA ALA A 107 7.37 10.31 -11.87
C ALA A 107 7.22 10.69 -10.38
N PRO A 108 8.10 10.20 -9.49
CA PRO A 108 9.28 9.34 -9.71
C PRO A 108 8.98 7.82 -9.65
N CYS A 109 7.72 7.43 -9.85
CA CYS A 109 7.18 6.08 -9.64
C CYS A 109 6.54 5.46 -10.89
N GLU A 110 7.24 5.52 -12.01
CA GLU A 110 6.78 4.98 -13.30
C GLU A 110 6.81 3.45 -13.36
N THR A 111 7.60 2.82 -12.49
CA THR A 111 7.73 1.36 -12.43
C THR A 111 7.14 0.77 -11.15
N LEU A 112 7.24 -0.54 -11.00
CA LEU A 112 6.70 -1.30 -9.86
C LEU A 112 7.64 -1.28 -8.63
N ASN A 113 8.67 -0.44 -8.62
CA ASN A 113 9.67 -0.31 -7.55
C ASN A 113 9.34 0.77 -6.50
N CYS A 114 8.07 1.18 -6.40
CA CYS A 114 7.62 2.15 -5.41
C CYS A 114 6.67 1.53 -4.39
N LEU A 115 6.75 2.02 -3.15
CA LEU A 115 5.85 1.67 -2.07
C LEU A 115 4.71 2.67 -1.98
N LYS A 116 3.53 2.15 -1.68
CA LYS A 116 2.32 2.93 -1.43
C LYS A 116 2.33 3.46 0.00
N ALA A 117 2.23 4.78 0.16
CA ALA A 117 1.98 5.38 1.47
C ALA A 117 0.48 5.23 1.80
N SER A 118 0.11 4.18 2.54
CA SER A 118 -1.29 3.90 2.88
C SER A 118 -1.95 5.06 3.62
N PRO A 119 -3.27 5.31 3.41
CA PRO A 119 -4.02 6.22 4.26
C PRO A 119 -3.86 5.86 5.74
N LEU A 120 -3.77 6.89 6.60
CA LEU A 120 -3.59 6.70 8.04
C LEU A 120 -4.92 6.62 8.81
N LEU A 121 -6.06 6.68 8.12
CA LEU A 121 -7.36 6.47 8.74
C LEU A 121 -7.42 5.06 9.32
N GLY A 122 -7.69 4.95 10.63
CA GLY A 122 -7.71 3.66 11.33
C GLY A 122 -6.34 3.06 11.62
N ILE A 123 -5.24 3.82 11.46
CA ILE A 123 -3.87 3.35 11.71
C ILE A 123 -3.68 2.76 13.12
N TRP A 124 -4.46 3.24 14.09
CA TRP A 124 -4.46 2.76 15.47
C TRP A 124 -4.75 1.25 15.61
N ALA A 125 -5.49 0.66 14.67
CA ALA A 125 -5.86 -0.76 14.68
C ALA A 125 -5.13 -1.59 13.61
N ALA A 126 -4.17 -1.00 12.90
CA ALA A 126 -3.55 -1.61 11.72
C ALA A 126 -2.14 -2.17 11.98
N GLY A 127 -1.66 -2.14 13.22
CA GLY A 127 -0.37 -2.71 13.58
C GLY A 127 -0.34 -4.24 13.42
N PRO A 128 0.85 -4.85 13.27
CA PRO A 128 2.16 -4.20 13.11
C PRO A 128 2.32 -3.43 11.79
N TYR A 129 3.19 -2.43 11.79
CA TYR A 129 3.41 -1.46 10.72
C TYR A 129 4.58 -1.84 9.78
N LEU A 130 4.70 -1.06 8.70
CA LEU A 130 5.47 -1.36 7.48
C LEU A 130 4.85 -2.47 6.63
N HIS A 131 5.35 -2.63 5.40
CA HIS A 131 4.77 -3.56 4.43
C HIS A 131 4.92 -5.05 4.83
N ASN A 132 5.83 -5.35 5.74
CA ASN A 132 6.14 -6.68 6.27
C ASN A 132 5.76 -6.83 7.75
N GLY A 133 5.09 -5.84 8.35
CA GLY A 133 4.65 -5.91 9.75
C GLY A 133 5.80 -5.99 10.77
N SER A 134 6.96 -5.42 10.47
CA SER A 134 8.17 -5.55 11.29
C SER A 134 8.31 -4.51 12.41
N VAL A 135 7.34 -3.59 12.55
CA VAL A 135 7.35 -2.55 13.59
C VAL A 135 6.02 -2.55 14.36
N PRO A 136 6.00 -2.93 15.65
CA PRO A 136 4.74 -3.23 16.35
C PRO A 136 3.87 -2.01 16.73
N THR A 137 4.47 -0.84 16.94
CA THR A 137 3.76 0.38 17.40
C THR A 137 4.10 1.60 16.53
N VAL A 138 3.20 2.58 16.42
CA VAL A 138 3.50 3.85 15.72
C VAL A 138 4.61 4.59 16.43
N TYR A 139 4.69 4.50 17.76
CA TYR A 139 5.81 5.05 18.51
C TYR A 139 7.15 4.55 17.98
N GLU A 140 7.31 3.24 17.79
CA GLU A 140 8.53 2.64 17.24
C GLU A 140 8.74 3.00 15.76
N LEU A 141 7.66 3.16 14.99
CA LEU A 141 7.75 3.61 13.59
C LEU A 141 8.33 5.02 13.47
N LEU A 142 7.96 5.92 14.39
CA LEU A 142 8.46 7.29 14.47
C LEU A 142 9.84 7.39 15.16
N SER A 143 10.34 6.28 15.72
CA SER A 143 11.65 6.19 16.35
C SER A 143 12.74 5.84 15.32
N PRO A 144 14.01 6.21 15.56
CA PRO A 144 15.14 5.69 14.80
C PRO A 144 15.12 4.15 14.77
N PRO A 145 15.54 3.50 13.65
CA PRO A 145 15.55 2.04 13.57
C PRO A 145 16.31 1.33 14.69
N SER A 146 17.36 1.95 15.24
CA SER A 146 18.14 1.42 16.36
C SER A 146 17.37 1.31 17.68
N GLU A 147 16.25 2.02 17.83
CA GLU A 147 15.38 1.97 19.01
C GLU A 147 14.20 1.00 18.84
N ARG A 148 14.02 0.43 17.63
CA ARG A 148 12.92 -0.49 17.33
C ARG A 148 13.24 -1.88 17.88
N ARG A 149 12.23 -2.56 18.41
CA ARG A 149 12.42 -3.94 18.88
C ARG A 149 12.80 -4.86 17.72
N ALA A 150 13.84 -5.66 17.95
CA ALA A 150 14.28 -6.70 17.02
C ALA A 150 13.43 -7.98 17.11
N VAL A 151 12.83 -8.22 18.29
CA VAL A 151 11.98 -9.39 18.56
C VAL A 151 10.75 -8.93 19.33
N PHE A 152 9.58 -9.39 18.89
CA PHE A 152 8.29 -9.09 19.52
C PHE A 152 7.26 -10.16 19.14
N TRP A 153 6.09 -10.15 19.79
CA TRP A 153 5.06 -11.16 19.56
C TRP A 153 3.81 -10.58 18.89
N THR A 154 3.27 -11.29 17.90
CA THR A 154 2.10 -10.87 17.12
C THR A 154 0.93 -11.84 17.27
N GLY A 155 -0.27 -11.40 16.90
CA GLY A 155 -1.52 -12.16 17.05
C GLY A 155 -2.36 -11.76 18.27
N GLY A 156 -1.81 -10.91 19.15
CA GLY A 156 -2.54 -10.31 20.26
C GLY A 156 -3.63 -9.35 19.79
N ARG A 157 -4.69 -9.19 20.59
CA ARG A 157 -5.82 -8.29 20.32
C ARG A 157 -5.89 -7.09 21.27
N LYS A 158 -5.02 -7.06 22.28
CA LYS A 158 -4.97 -5.97 23.27
C LYS A 158 -4.29 -4.76 22.64
N LEU A 159 -5.00 -3.65 22.59
CA LEU A 159 -4.47 -2.38 22.08
C LEU A 159 -3.48 -1.79 23.08
N ASP A 160 -2.35 -1.32 22.58
CA ASP A 160 -1.49 -0.37 23.27
C ASP A 160 -1.92 1.04 22.85
N ALA A 161 -2.78 1.65 23.68
CA ALA A 161 -3.31 2.98 23.40
C ALA A 161 -2.26 4.08 23.59
N GLU A 162 -1.18 3.85 24.34
CA GLU A 162 -0.15 4.86 24.58
C GLU A 162 0.79 4.95 23.37
N ARG A 163 1.32 3.82 22.93
CA ARG A 163 2.29 3.74 21.82
C ARG A 163 1.63 3.58 20.45
N LEU A 164 0.32 3.40 20.43
CA LEU A 164 -0.56 3.24 19.27
C LEU A 164 -0.19 2.01 18.43
N GLY A 165 -0.83 0.89 18.76
CA GLY A 165 -0.62 -0.41 18.10
C GLY A 165 -1.19 -1.53 18.98
N PHE A 166 -0.64 -2.74 18.87
CA PHE A 166 -1.00 -3.84 19.76
C PHE A 166 0.12 -4.10 20.78
N VAL A 167 -0.27 -4.59 21.96
CA VAL A 167 0.68 -5.15 22.93
C VAL A 167 1.37 -6.35 22.29
N SER A 168 2.70 -6.39 22.36
CA SER A 168 3.53 -7.38 21.66
C SER A 168 4.51 -8.11 22.58
N ASP A 169 4.09 -8.31 23.83
CA ASP A 169 4.81 -9.11 24.82
C ASP A 169 4.63 -10.61 24.55
N GLU A 170 5.57 -11.42 25.02
CA GLU A 170 5.47 -12.87 24.93
C GLU A 170 4.25 -13.39 25.68
N ALA A 171 3.40 -14.16 24.99
CA ALA A 171 2.27 -14.84 25.59
C ALA A 171 1.94 -16.15 24.83
N PRO A 172 1.31 -17.13 25.50
CA PRO A 172 0.90 -18.38 24.86
C PRO A 172 0.02 -18.15 23.62
N GLY A 173 0.34 -18.85 22.54
CA GLY A 173 -0.42 -18.78 21.28
C GLY A 173 -0.08 -17.58 20.39
N LEU A 174 0.86 -16.71 20.80
CA LEU A 174 1.35 -15.61 19.96
C LEU A 174 2.56 -16.03 19.12
N PHE A 175 2.72 -15.40 17.97
CA PHE A 175 3.83 -15.67 17.05
C PHE A 175 5.03 -14.79 17.38
N ARG A 176 6.19 -15.39 17.62
CA ARG A 176 7.46 -14.68 17.79
C ARG A 176 7.95 -14.16 16.44
N PHE A 177 7.88 -12.84 16.25
CA PHE A 177 8.44 -12.15 15.09
C PHE A 177 9.90 -11.76 15.37
N ASP A 178 10.79 -12.05 14.42
CA ASP A 178 12.22 -11.76 14.51
C ASP A 178 12.68 -11.00 13.26
N THR A 179 13.15 -9.77 13.46
CA THR A 179 13.51 -8.85 12.38
C THR A 179 14.86 -9.18 11.74
N ALA A 180 15.63 -10.10 12.32
CA ALA A 180 16.88 -10.56 11.73
C ALA A 180 16.66 -11.60 10.61
N LEU A 181 15.46 -12.17 10.49
CA LEU A 181 15.13 -13.14 9.45
C LEU A 181 14.96 -12.46 8.07
N PRO A 182 15.30 -13.15 6.96
CA PRO A 182 15.15 -12.60 5.62
C PRO A 182 13.72 -12.12 5.33
N GLY A 183 13.57 -10.85 4.94
CA GLY A 183 12.27 -10.25 4.63
C GLY A 183 11.56 -9.60 5.82
N ASN A 184 12.09 -9.76 7.04
CA ASN A 184 11.50 -9.23 8.27
C ASN A 184 12.17 -7.92 8.75
N GLY A 185 13.05 -7.31 7.95
CA GLY A 185 13.78 -6.12 8.37
C GLY A 185 12.85 -4.99 8.83
N ASN A 186 13.21 -4.37 9.95
CA ASN A 186 12.49 -3.24 10.56
C ASN A 186 13.14 -1.88 10.30
N GLY A 187 14.06 -1.81 9.33
CA GLY A 187 14.74 -0.58 8.91
C GLY A 187 13.88 0.32 8.01
N GLY A 188 14.47 1.46 7.61
CA GLY A 188 13.82 2.41 6.72
C GLY A 188 12.69 3.21 7.37
N HIS A 189 12.00 3.99 6.54
CA HIS A 189 10.96 4.94 6.93
C HIS A 189 11.48 5.92 8.00
N VAL A 190 12.63 6.54 7.72
CA VAL A 190 13.33 7.44 8.66
C VAL A 190 13.18 8.88 8.15
N PHE A 191 12.05 9.49 8.48
CA PHE A 191 11.71 10.86 8.07
C PHE A 191 11.23 11.63 9.32
N PRO A 192 12.04 12.56 9.88
CA PRO A 192 13.37 12.97 9.44
C PRO A 192 14.43 11.86 9.68
N PRO A 193 15.61 11.92 9.02
CA PRO A 193 16.69 10.93 9.20
C PRO A 193 17.17 10.78 10.65
N THR A 194 17.03 11.84 11.46
CA THR A 194 17.39 11.86 12.89
C THR A 194 16.37 11.16 13.78
N GLY A 195 15.18 10.83 13.25
CA GLY A 195 14.01 10.45 14.06
C GLY A 195 13.40 11.64 14.81
N TYR A 196 12.22 11.40 15.39
CA TYR A 196 11.50 12.36 16.22
C TYR A 196 11.93 12.26 17.69
N SER A 197 11.81 13.35 18.47
CA SER A 197 11.92 13.32 19.94
C SER A 197 10.73 12.56 20.55
N HIS A 198 10.79 12.24 21.84
CA HIS A 198 9.66 11.62 22.54
C HIS A 198 8.39 12.47 22.44
N GLU A 199 8.49 13.77 22.69
CA GLU A 199 7.38 14.72 22.69
C GLU A 199 6.75 14.83 21.29
N GLU A 200 7.59 14.89 20.25
CA GLU A 200 7.12 14.90 18.86
C GLU A 200 6.42 13.60 18.48
N ARG A 201 6.96 12.44 18.89
CA ARG A 201 6.31 11.13 18.66
C ARG A 201 4.92 11.10 19.31
N MET A 202 4.81 11.54 20.56
CA MET A 202 3.54 11.57 21.27
C MET A 202 2.56 12.56 20.64
N ALA A 203 3.02 13.73 20.20
CA ALA A 203 2.17 14.70 19.50
C ALA A 203 1.59 14.10 18.19
N VAL A 204 2.40 13.38 17.41
CA VAL A 204 1.92 12.68 16.21
C VAL A 204 0.95 11.55 16.57
N ILE A 205 1.21 10.79 17.64
CA ILE A 205 0.31 9.73 18.09
C ILE A 205 -1.06 10.30 18.48
N GLU A 206 -1.11 11.36 19.29
CA GLU A 206 -2.37 12.01 19.66
C GLU A 206 -3.09 12.58 18.44
N TYR A 207 -2.33 13.15 17.50
CA TYR A 207 -2.89 13.59 16.22
C TYR A 207 -3.56 12.44 15.44
N LEU A 208 -2.98 11.24 15.46
CA LEU A 208 -3.50 10.06 14.74
C LEU A 208 -4.67 9.37 15.45
N LYS A 209 -4.87 9.62 16.75
CA LYS A 209 -5.98 9.04 17.53
C LYS A 209 -7.32 9.71 17.25
N ASP A 210 -7.33 10.97 16.84
CA ASP A 210 -8.57 11.71 16.60
C ASP A 210 -9.34 11.16 15.38
N PRO A 211 -10.46 10.44 15.59
CA PRO A 211 -11.21 9.83 14.50
C PRO A 211 -12.01 10.85 13.69
N ASN A 212 -12.33 12.01 14.27
CA ASN A 212 -13.12 13.05 13.61
C ASN A 212 -12.26 13.91 12.69
N ARG A 213 -10.94 13.89 12.88
CA ARG A 213 -10.00 14.68 12.08
C ARG A 213 -9.87 14.23 10.64
N PHE A 214 -10.13 12.95 10.38
CA PHE A 214 -10.07 12.35 9.05
C PHE A 214 -11.46 12.00 8.49
N ALA A 215 -12.54 12.34 9.22
CA ALA A 215 -13.88 12.20 8.71
C ALA A 215 -14.06 13.16 7.51
N PRO A 216 -14.57 12.69 6.36
CA PRO A 216 -15.02 13.63 5.35
C PRO A 216 -16.12 14.52 5.94
N GLU A 217 -16.13 15.80 5.57
CA GLU A 217 -17.29 16.67 5.82
C GLU A 217 -18.57 15.92 5.42
N PRO A 218 -19.63 15.93 6.24
CA PRO A 218 -20.87 15.27 5.89
C PRO A 218 -21.30 15.79 4.53
N HIS A 219 -21.43 14.88 3.56
CA HIS A 219 -21.92 15.20 2.23
C HIS A 219 -23.25 15.95 2.37
N ARG A 220 -23.24 17.26 2.14
CA ARG A 220 -24.44 18.09 2.00
C ARG A 220 -25.07 17.84 0.64
#